data_AF-A0AA85FSB4-F1
#
_entry.id   AF-A0AA85FSB4-F1
#
_cell.length_a   1.000
_cell.length_b   1.000
_cell.length_c   1.000
_cell.angle_alpha   90.00
_cell.angle_beta   90.00
_cell.angle_gamma   90.00
#
_symmetry.space_group_name_H-M   'P 1'
#
loop_
_entity.id
_entity.type
_entity.pdbx_description
1 polymer ?
#
loop_
_entity_poly.entity_id
_entity_poly.type
_entity_poly.pdbx_seq_one_letter_code
_entity_poly.pdbx_strand_id
1 'polypeptide(L)'
;MPDNPSVDAASQSNVTLSIDERKPIVASGASARYLLDSADGRQALLNDLLELNAFLQRFQEDLLERLDNESENQLSRTGRNVFKPSGGVRCDTIQNMIIQNAPNDLLSYTSNDISKMIELVKEALIRLTTSSLSQLMMIRTRIGYLDRLTDRLLDYRRQAELARTRVSQTQKLIDKALLEQQEKTTQLAQLKNSCKKLVSFLEDELSRICNRQVQITGQFCDL
;
A
#
# COMPACT_ATOMS: atom_id res chain seq x y z
N MET A 1 11.65 -11.52 -62.54
CA MET A 1 12.55 -12.51 -61.93
C MET A 1 13.92 -12.32 -62.55
N PRO A 2 15.02 -12.32 -61.79
CA PRO A 2 15.22 -12.00 -60.36
C PRO A 2 16.36 -10.91 -60.27
N ASP A 3 16.82 -10.35 -59.17
CA ASP A 3 17.47 -10.97 -58.01
C ASP A 3 17.37 -10.08 -56.77
N ASN A 4 16.90 -10.72 -55.70
CA ASN A 4 17.14 -10.33 -54.31
C ASN A 4 18.64 -10.49 -54.00
N PRO A 5 19.18 -9.72 -53.05
CA PRO A 5 19.94 -10.41 -52.02
C PRO A 5 19.65 -9.89 -50.60
N SER A 6 19.37 -10.87 -49.74
CA SER A 6 19.85 -10.99 -48.36
C SER A 6 19.53 -9.85 -47.39
N VAL A 7 18.40 -9.96 -46.68
CA VAL A 7 18.32 -10.27 -45.24
C VAL A 7 19.66 -10.76 -44.63
N ASP A 8 19.93 -10.30 -43.40
CA ASP A 8 21.08 -10.58 -42.52
C ASP A 8 22.25 -9.59 -42.58
N ALA A 9 22.03 -8.43 -41.95
CA ALA A 9 23.11 -7.75 -41.23
C ALA A 9 22.68 -7.61 -39.77
N ALA A 10 22.93 -8.69 -39.01
CA ALA A 10 22.90 -8.67 -37.56
C ALA A 10 23.73 -7.48 -37.08
N SER A 11 23.06 -6.49 -36.48
CA SER A 11 23.70 -5.40 -35.76
C SER A 11 24.40 -6.02 -34.55
N GLN A 12 25.68 -6.35 -34.70
CA GLN A 12 26.57 -6.67 -33.60
C GLN A 12 26.76 -5.40 -32.76
N SER A 13 25.90 -5.21 -31.76
CA SER A 13 26.12 -4.21 -30.73
C SER A 13 27.18 -4.74 -29.76
N ASN A 14 28.45 -4.49 -30.09
CA ASN A 14 29.54 -4.65 -29.13
C ASN A 14 29.40 -3.55 -28.06
N VAL A 15 28.62 -3.82 -27.01
CA VAL A 15 28.52 -2.94 -25.85
C VAL A 15 29.62 -3.33 -24.87
N THR A 16 30.79 -2.72 -25.02
CA THR A 16 31.79 -2.66 -23.94
C THR A 16 31.23 -1.82 -22.80
N LEU A 17 30.78 -2.47 -21.72
CA LEU A 17 30.36 -1.81 -20.48
C LEU A 17 31.60 -1.42 -19.66
N SER A 18 32.21 -0.30 -20.01
CA SER A 18 33.08 0.41 -19.08
C SER A 18 32.20 1.17 -18.09
N ILE A 19 32.18 0.71 -16.84
CA ILE A 19 31.52 1.38 -15.71
C ILE A 19 32.36 2.61 -15.38
N ASP A 20 32.08 3.71 -16.08
CA ASP A 20 32.69 5.00 -15.84
C ASP A 20 31.56 6.00 -15.53
N GLU A 21 31.70 6.76 -14.45
CA GLU A 21 30.71 7.68 -13.88
C GLU A 21 30.28 8.78 -14.86
N ARG A 22 29.41 8.45 -15.83
CA ARG A 22 28.86 9.38 -16.80
C ARG A 22 27.35 9.37 -16.75
N LYS A 23 26.79 10.60 -16.79
CA LYS A 23 25.38 11.01 -16.94
C LYS A 23 24.40 9.88 -17.26
N PRO A 24 23.21 9.85 -16.61
CA PRO A 24 22.22 8.81 -16.86
C PRO A 24 22.02 8.65 -18.36
N ILE A 25 22.35 7.47 -18.87
CA ILE A 25 22.14 7.09 -20.28
C ILE A 25 20.63 7.05 -20.45
N VAL A 26 20.05 8.16 -20.90
CA VAL A 26 18.63 8.21 -21.23
C VAL A 26 18.47 7.40 -22.51
N ALA A 27 17.81 6.24 -22.41
CA ALA A 27 17.44 5.45 -23.57
C ALA A 27 16.70 6.36 -24.57
N SER A 28 17.24 6.48 -25.78
CA SER A 28 16.73 7.39 -26.81
C SER A 28 16.51 6.63 -28.12
N GLY A 29 15.54 7.09 -28.92
CA GLY A 29 15.14 6.45 -30.18
C GLY A 29 13.64 6.16 -30.26
N ALA A 30 13.19 5.76 -31.45
CA ALA A 30 11.78 5.47 -31.71
C ALA A 30 11.23 4.33 -30.83
N SER A 31 12.04 3.29 -30.62
CA SER A 31 11.68 2.14 -29.76
C SER A 31 11.57 2.53 -28.29
N ALA A 32 12.46 3.38 -27.79
CA ALA A 32 12.40 3.89 -26.41
C ALA A 32 11.14 4.73 -26.16
N ARG A 33 10.72 5.53 -27.17
CA ARG A 33 9.45 6.26 -27.12
C ARG A 33 8.26 5.30 -27.12
N TYR A 34 8.26 4.29 -27.99
CA TYR A 34 7.18 3.31 -28.08
C TYR A 34 6.93 2.56 -26.76
N LEU A 35 7.99 2.17 -26.06
CA LEU A 35 7.92 1.43 -24.78
C LEU A 35 7.21 2.21 -23.67
N LEU A 36 7.26 3.54 -23.68
CA LEU A 36 6.68 4.37 -22.62
C LEU A 36 5.42 5.12 -23.06
N ASP A 37 5.30 5.46 -24.35
CA ASP A 37 4.19 6.27 -24.88
C ASP A 37 2.97 5.44 -25.31
N SER A 38 3.15 4.13 -25.56
CA SER A 38 2.05 3.23 -25.93
C SER A 38 1.65 2.32 -24.76
N ALA A 39 0.35 1.98 -24.69
CA ALA A 39 -0.12 1.02 -23.69
C ALA A 39 0.50 -0.37 -23.93
N ASP A 40 0.61 -0.77 -25.20
CA ASP A 40 1.11 -2.08 -25.59
C ASP A 40 2.62 -2.22 -25.34
N GLY A 41 3.42 -1.22 -25.72
CA GLY A 41 4.85 -1.20 -25.46
C GLY A 41 5.19 -1.19 -23.97
N ARG A 42 4.40 -0.48 -23.16
CA ARG A 42 4.56 -0.51 -21.70
C ARG A 42 4.19 -1.87 -21.11
N GLN A 43 3.11 -2.48 -21.59
CA GLN A 43 2.70 -3.80 -21.10
C GLN A 43 3.75 -4.87 -21.45
N ALA A 44 4.32 -4.82 -22.65
CA ALA A 44 5.44 -5.68 -23.04
C ALA A 44 6.63 -5.48 -22.10
N LEU A 45 7.05 -4.22 -21.87
CA LEU A 45 8.14 -3.91 -20.95
C LEU A 45 7.87 -4.41 -19.51
N LEU A 46 6.64 -4.26 -19.01
CA LEU A 46 6.26 -4.75 -17.68
C LEU A 46 6.35 -6.28 -17.61
N ASN A 47 5.91 -6.99 -18.65
CA ASN A 47 6.01 -8.43 -18.73
C ASN A 47 7.48 -8.87 -18.73
N ASP A 48 8.33 -8.22 -19.52
CA ASP A 48 9.77 -8.51 -19.60
C ASP A 48 10.46 -8.28 -18.24
N LEU A 49 10.12 -7.19 -17.54
CA LEU A 49 10.66 -6.90 -16.20
C LEU A 49 10.17 -7.90 -15.14
N LEU A 50 8.93 -8.39 -15.24
CA LEU A 50 8.41 -9.43 -14.36
C LEU A 50 9.10 -10.77 -14.61
N GLU A 51 9.31 -11.13 -15.87
CA GLU A 51 10.04 -12.34 -16.27
C GLU A 51 11.50 -12.26 -15.81
N LEU A 52 12.16 -11.12 -16.01
CA LEU A 52 13.53 -10.90 -15.53
C LEU A 52 13.63 -10.99 -14.01
N ASN A 53 12.68 -10.42 -13.27
CA ASN A 53 12.65 -10.52 -11.81
C ASN A 53 12.50 -11.98 -11.35
N ALA A 54 11.60 -12.74 -11.99
CA ALA A 54 11.41 -14.16 -11.69
C ALA A 54 12.66 -14.99 -12.02
N PHE A 55 13.32 -14.70 -13.14
CA PHE A 55 14.59 -15.32 -13.52
C PHE A 55 15.68 -15.03 -12.48
N LEU A 56 15.88 -13.77 -12.10
CA LEU A 56 16.91 -13.37 -11.14
C LEU A 56 16.68 -13.98 -9.75
N GLN A 57 15.42 -14.10 -9.31
CA GLN A 57 15.08 -14.77 -8.06
C GLN A 57 15.45 -16.26 -8.10
N ARG A 58 15.08 -16.97 -9.17
CA ARG A 58 15.48 -18.38 -9.34
C ARG A 58 16.99 -18.56 -9.44
N PHE A 59 17.66 -17.66 -10.16
CA PHE A 59 19.11 -17.69 -10.27
C PHE A 59 19.80 -17.43 -8.91
N GLN A 60 19.22 -16.59 -8.07
CA GLN A 60 19.70 -16.37 -6.70
C GLN A 60 19.50 -17.61 -5.81
N GLU A 61 18.33 -18.26 -5.89
CA GLU A 61 18.04 -19.51 -5.19
C GLU A 61 19.01 -20.62 -5.60
N ASP A 62 19.25 -20.80 -6.90
CA ASP A 62 20.21 -21.78 -7.44
C ASP A 62 21.64 -21.53 -6.94
N LEU A 63 22.06 -20.25 -6.80
CA LEU A 63 23.37 -19.90 -6.27
C LEU A 63 23.50 -20.16 -4.77
N LEU A 64 22.44 -19.93 -4.00
CA LEU A 64 22.38 -20.24 -2.57
C LEU A 64 22.45 -21.74 -2.34
N GLU A 65 21.67 -22.53 -3.08
CA GLU A 65 21.68 -23.99 -3.00
C GLU A 65 23.06 -24.57 -3.33
N ARG A 66 23.79 -23.99 -4.29
CA ARG A 66 25.18 -24.37 -4.58
C ARG A 66 26.14 -24.06 -3.43
N LEU A 67 26.01 -22.90 -2.81
CA LEU A 67 26.84 -22.53 -1.65
C LEU A 67 26.59 -23.46 -0.45
N ASP A 68 25.33 -23.79 -0.19
CA ASP A 68 24.94 -24.67 0.91
C ASP A 68 25.46 -26.10 0.69
N ASN A 69 25.34 -26.62 -0.54
CA ASN A 69 25.86 -27.94 -0.91
C ASN A 69 27.41 -28.03 -0.85
N GLU A 70 28.13 -26.95 -1.14
CA GLU A 70 29.58 -26.89 -0.94
C GLU A 70 29.97 -26.85 0.55
N SER A 71 29.16 -26.21 1.40
CA SER A 71 29.37 -26.14 2.84
C SER A 71 29.12 -27.49 3.54
N GLU A 72 28.07 -28.23 3.15
CA GLU A 72 27.78 -29.58 3.68
C GLU A 72 28.81 -30.63 3.22
N ASN A 73 29.31 -30.51 1.99
CA ASN A 73 30.38 -31.39 1.48
C ASN A 73 31.73 -31.19 2.18
N GLN A 74 31.98 -30.03 2.79
CA GLN A 74 33.18 -29.80 3.59
C GLN A 74 33.07 -30.38 5.01
N LEU A 75 31.88 -30.40 5.61
CA LEU A 75 31.64 -31.08 6.89
C LEU A 75 31.66 -32.62 6.77
N SER A 76 31.27 -33.17 5.62
CA SER A 76 31.25 -34.63 5.38
C SER A 76 32.63 -35.25 5.13
N ARG A 77 33.72 -34.47 5.04
CA ARG A 77 35.08 -35.02 4.91
C ARG A 77 35.65 -35.62 6.19
N THR A 78 34.95 -35.50 7.32
CA THR A 78 35.34 -36.16 8.59
C THR A 78 34.23 -37.09 9.08
N GLY A 79 33.96 -38.17 8.34
CA GLY A 79 33.20 -39.30 8.91
C GLY A 79 32.37 -40.10 7.91
N ARG A 80 32.85 -41.31 7.63
CA ARG A 80 32.10 -42.51 7.22
C ARG A 80 30.92 -42.34 6.24
N ASN A 81 31.21 -42.78 5.01
CA ASN A 81 30.30 -43.34 4.02
C ASN A 81 29.00 -43.91 4.60
N VAL A 82 27.89 -43.18 4.43
CA VAL A 82 26.56 -43.77 4.34
C VAL A 82 25.85 -43.08 3.18
N PHE A 83 25.78 -43.78 2.05
CA PHE A 83 24.88 -43.47 0.96
C PHE A 83 23.45 -43.40 1.52
N LYS A 84 22.83 -42.22 1.52
CA LYS A 84 21.38 -42.07 1.53
C LYS A 84 20.93 -41.76 0.10
N PRO A 85 20.01 -42.52 -0.51
CA PRO A 85 19.41 -42.14 -1.77
C PRO A 85 18.34 -41.09 -1.47
N SER A 86 18.72 -39.81 -1.51
CA SER A 86 17.72 -38.74 -1.52
C SER A 86 17.13 -38.67 -2.93
N GLY A 87 15.87 -39.07 -3.04
CA GLY A 87 15.10 -39.02 -4.28
C GLY A 87 14.87 -37.57 -4.69
N GLY A 88 15.50 -37.16 -5.79
CA GLY A 88 15.35 -35.83 -6.36
C GLY A 88 16.07 -35.68 -7.70
N VAL A 89 16.11 -36.74 -8.52
CA VAL A 89 16.66 -36.64 -9.89
C VAL A 89 15.64 -35.90 -10.75
N ARG A 90 15.58 -34.57 -10.65
CA ARG A 90 14.79 -33.76 -11.59
C ARG A 90 15.21 -32.29 -11.69
N CYS A 91 16.49 -31.97 -11.91
CA CYS A 91 16.85 -30.77 -12.70
C CYS A 91 18.33 -30.64 -13.07
N ASP A 92 19.25 -31.36 -12.41
CA ASP A 92 20.66 -30.95 -12.42
C ASP A 92 21.35 -30.97 -13.80
N THR A 93 21.00 -31.88 -14.71
CA THR A 93 21.77 -32.06 -15.95
C THR A 93 21.57 -30.91 -16.95
N ILE A 94 20.33 -30.43 -17.11
CA ILE A 94 20.02 -29.33 -18.03
C ILE A 94 20.48 -28.00 -17.43
N GLN A 95 20.26 -27.79 -16.13
CA GLN A 95 20.68 -26.59 -15.40
C GLN A 95 22.23 -26.49 -15.35
N ASN A 96 22.94 -27.60 -15.13
CA ASN A 96 24.40 -27.64 -15.20
C ASN A 96 24.91 -27.45 -16.63
N MET A 97 24.24 -27.97 -17.67
CA MET A 97 24.60 -27.65 -19.07
C MET A 97 24.38 -26.17 -19.39
N ILE A 98 23.29 -25.56 -18.94
CA ILE A 98 23.01 -24.13 -19.19
C ILE A 98 24.07 -23.26 -18.50
N ILE A 99 24.49 -23.62 -17.29
CA ILE A 99 25.47 -22.85 -16.52
C ILE A 99 26.91 -23.09 -17.00
N GLN A 100 27.25 -24.30 -17.46
CA GLN A 100 28.55 -24.58 -18.10
C GLN A 100 28.69 -23.92 -19.47
N ASN A 101 27.58 -23.63 -20.15
CA ASN A 101 27.54 -22.88 -21.41
C ASN A 101 27.24 -21.39 -21.22
N ALA A 102 27.11 -20.92 -19.98
CA ALA A 102 26.91 -19.51 -19.69
C ALA A 102 28.24 -18.76 -19.92
N PRO A 103 28.22 -17.56 -20.54
CA PRO A 103 29.42 -16.74 -20.66
C PRO A 103 30.11 -16.55 -19.30
N ASN A 104 31.45 -16.59 -19.28
CA ASN A 104 32.26 -16.53 -18.06
C ASN A 104 31.94 -15.32 -17.16
N ASP A 105 31.40 -14.26 -17.74
CA ASP A 105 30.95 -13.07 -17.00
C ASP A 105 29.82 -13.40 -16.02
N LEU A 106 28.93 -14.36 -16.34
CA LEU A 106 27.85 -14.79 -15.45
C LEU A 106 28.35 -15.55 -14.21
N LEU A 107 29.53 -16.17 -14.29
CA LEU A 107 30.19 -16.85 -13.16
C LEU A 107 30.87 -15.87 -12.19
N SER A 108 31.02 -14.60 -12.57
CA SER A 108 31.66 -13.56 -11.76
C SER A 108 30.69 -12.79 -10.85
N TYR A 109 29.37 -12.91 -11.08
CA TYR A 109 28.38 -12.19 -10.28
C TYR A 109 28.19 -12.85 -8.92
N THR A 110 28.27 -12.04 -7.87
CA THR A 110 28.00 -12.49 -6.50
C THR A 110 26.49 -12.47 -6.22
N SER A 111 26.06 -13.21 -5.19
CA SER A 111 24.68 -13.13 -4.67
C SER A 111 24.26 -11.70 -4.33
N ASN A 112 25.22 -10.86 -3.91
CA ASN A 112 24.98 -9.44 -3.65
C ASN A 112 24.71 -8.64 -4.94
N ASP A 113 25.40 -8.96 -6.04
CA ASP A 113 25.18 -8.28 -7.33
C ASP A 113 23.82 -8.63 -7.92
N ILE A 114 23.39 -9.89 -7.78
CA ILE A 114 22.07 -10.34 -8.19
C ILE A 114 20.98 -9.70 -7.33
N SER A 115 21.20 -9.60 -6.02
CA SER A 115 20.30 -8.87 -5.11
C SER A 115 20.11 -7.42 -5.54
N LYS A 116 21.21 -6.73 -5.91
CA LYS A 116 21.14 -5.36 -6.44
C LYS A 116 20.36 -5.30 -7.75
N MET A 117 20.55 -6.25 -8.66
CA MET A 117 19.81 -6.31 -9.92
C MET A 117 18.31 -6.52 -9.67
N ILE A 118 17.93 -7.40 -8.74
CA ILE A 118 16.54 -7.61 -8.32
C ILE A 118 15.94 -6.30 -7.79
N GLU A 119 16.66 -5.58 -6.93
CA GLU A 119 16.19 -4.30 -6.39
C GLU A 119 16.02 -3.23 -7.47
N LEU A 120 16.93 -3.16 -8.45
CA LEU A 120 16.79 -2.25 -9.60
C LEU A 120 15.57 -2.58 -10.45
N VAL A 121 15.30 -3.86 -10.71
CA VAL A 121 14.12 -4.31 -11.47
C VAL A 121 12.84 -4.02 -10.70
N LYS A 122 12.80 -4.27 -9.38
CA LYS A 122 11.66 -3.91 -8.53
C LYS A 122 11.40 -2.40 -8.53
N GLU A 123 12.43 -1.59 -8.39
CA GLU A 123 12.32 -0.13 -8.41
C GLU A 123 11.77 0.35 -9.77
N ALA A 124 12.24 -0.23 -10.88
CA ALA A 124 11.71 0.07 -12.21
C ALA A 124 10.23 -0.30 -12.33
N LEU A 125 9.83 -1.49 -11.84
CA LEU A 125 8.43 -1.93 -11.80
C LEU A 125 7.56 -0.99 -10.98
N ILE A 126 8.01 -0.57 -9.79
CA ILE A 126 7.29 0.38 -8.92
C ILE A 126 7.06 1.69 -9.67
N ARG A 127 8.10 2.24 -10.30
CA ARG A 127 7.99 3.51 -11.05
C ARG A 127 7.05 3.42 -12.24
N LEU A 128 7.05 2.29 -12.96
CA LEU A 128 6.21 2.06 -14.14
C LEU A 128 4.75 1.69 -13.80
N THR A 129 4.45 1.36 -12.55
CA THR A 129 3.09 0.96 -12.10
C THR A 129 2.44 1.95 -11.14
N THR A 130 3.04 3.14 -10.96
CA THR A 130 2.45 4.17 -10.09
C THR A 130 1.06 4.62 -10.56
N SER A 131 0.19 4.90 -9.59
CA SER A 131 -1.15 5.46 -9.85
C SER A 131 -1.07 6.76 -10.65
N SER A 132 -0.06 7.60 -10.39
CA SER A 132 0.18 8.84 -11.13
C SER A 132 0.46 8.57 -12.61
N LEU A 133 1.36 7.64 -12.93
CA LEU A 133 1.64 7.28 -14.33
C LEU A 133 0.42 6.68 -15.03
N SER A 134 -0.34 5.82 -14.33
CA SER A 134 -1.60 5.27 -14.86
C SER A 134 -2.62 6.37 -15.19
N GLN A 135 -2.79 7.35 -14.30
CA GLN A 135 -3.67 8.51 -14.54
C GLN A 135 -3.17 9.39 -15.68
N LEU A 136 -1.87 9.70 -15.72
CA LEU A 136 -1.22 10.43 -16.83
C LEU A 136 -1.44 9.72 -18.17
N MET A 137 -1.37 8.40 -18.18
CA MET A 137 -1.65 7.59 -19.36
C MET A 137 -3.12 7.63 -19.74
N MET A 138 -4.05 7.59 -18.79
CA MET A 138 -5.47 7.80 -19.09
C MET A 138 -5.74 9.20 -19.65
N ILE A 139 -5.10 10.24 -19.11
CA ILE A 139 -5.18 11.61 -19.63
C ILE A 139 -4.67 11.68 -21.08
N ARG A 140 -3.53 11.04 -21.37
CA ARG A 140 -2.90 11.06 -22.68
C ARG A 140 -3.65 10.23 -23.73
N THR A 141 -4.16 9.06 -23.36
CA THR A 141 -4.69 8.06 -24.31
C THR A 141 -6.20 8.11 -24.48
N ARG A 142 -6.95 8.56 -23.46
CA ARG A 142 -8.41 8.57 -23.49
C ARG A 142 -8.94 9.99 -23.58
N ILE A 143 -9.41 10.34 -24.77
CA ILE A 143 -10.16 11.57 -25.02
C ILE A 143 -11.38 11.59 -24.06
N GLY A 144 -11.54 12.67 -23.30
CA GLY A 144 -12.60 12.84 -22.30
C GLY A 144 -12.36 12.18 -20.93
N TYR A 145 -11.19 11.60 -20.65
CA TYR A 145 -10.86 11.20 -19.27
C TYR A 145 -10.78 12.41 -18.33
N LEU A 146 -10.17 13.51 -18.78
CA LEU A 146 -10.11 14.75 -18.01
C LEU A 146 -11.50 15.34 -17.73
N ASP A 147 -12.41 15.28 -18.69
CA ASP A 147 -13.78 15.77 -18.52
C ASP A 147 -14.52 14.94 -17.46
N ARG A 148 -14.47 13.60 -17.59
CA ARG A 148 -15.06 12.69 -16.58
C ARG A 148 -14.43 12.85 -15.20
N LEU A 149 -13.12 13.09 -15.14
CA LEU A 149 -12.43 13.35 -13.87
C LEU A 149 -12.90 14.68 -13.27
N THR A 150 -13.03 15.71 -14.09
CA THR A 150 -13.58 17.02 -13.69
C THR A 150 -15.01 16.88 -13.16
N ASP A 151 -15.89 16.18 -13.89
CA ASP A 151 -17.27 15.92 -13.46
C ASP A 151 -17.30 15.20 -12.11
N ARG A 152 -16.47 14.16 -11.95
CA ARG A 152 -16.37 13.41 -10.70
C ARG A 152 -15.88 14.28 -9.54
N LEU A 153 -14.91 15.16 -9.78
CA LEU A 153 -14.41 16.09 -8.76
C LEU A 153 -15.47 17.14 -8.41
N LEU A 154 -16.25 17.62 -9.38
CA LEU A 154 -17.38 18.52 -9.15
C LEU A 154 -18.47 17.84 -8.32
N ASP A 155 -18.77 16.57 -8.59
CA ASP A 155 -19.71 15.77 -7.80
C ASP A 155 -19.22 15.58 -6.36
N TYR A 156 -17.93 15.24 -6.17
CA TYR A 156 -17.36 15.13 -4.82
C TYR A 156 -17.41 16.45 -4.06
N ARG A 157 -17.12 17.58 -4.72
CA ARG A 157 -17.26 18.90 -4.12
C ARG A 157 -18.71 19.16 -3.69
N ARG A 158 -19.69 18.88 -4.55
CA ARG A 158 -21.12 19.04 -4.23
C ARG A 158 -21.54 18.17 -3.05
N GLN A 159 -21.09 16.92 -2.99
CA GLN A 159 -21.38 16.03 -1.88
C GLN A 159 -20.78 16.54 -0.56
N ALA A 160 -19.56 17.08 -0.59
CA ALA A 160 -18.92 17.68 0.57
C ALA A 160 -19.68 18.92 1.07
N GLU A 161 -20.17 19.77 0.17
CA GLU A 161 -20.98 20.94 0.52
C GLU A 161 -22.33 20.55 1.16
N LEU A 162 -23.01 19.53 0.60
CA LEU A 162 -24.25 19.01 1.19
C LEU A 162 -24.00 18.43 2.59
N ALA A 163 -22.92 17.68 2.78
CA ALA A 163 -22.55 17.15 4.09
C ALA A 163 -22.28 18.28 5.10
N ARG A 164 -21.52 19.32 4.73
CA ARG A 164 -21.28 20.50 5.58
C ARG A 164 -22.58 21.21 5.96
N THR A 165 -23.49 21.36 5.00
CA THR A 165 -24.79 22.00 5.25
C THR A 165 -25.62 21.20 6.25
N ARG A 166 -25.68 19.88 6.09
CA ARG A 166 -26.37 18.99 7.05
C ARG A 166 -25.76 19.07 8.45
N VAL A 167 -24.43 19.04 8.56
CA VAL A 167 -23.74 19.18 9.84
C VAL A 167 -24.09 20.52 10.49
N SER A 168 -24.04 21.63 9.74
CA SER A 168 -24.41 22.95 10.25
C SER A 168 -25.86 23.02 10.73
N GLN A 169 -26.80 22.41 9.98
CA GLN A 169 -28.21 22.35 10.38
C GLN A 169 -28.41 21.53 11.65
N THR A 170 -27.81 20.34 11.74
CA THR A 170 -27.87 19.49 12.93
C THR A 170 -27.26 20.17 14.14
N GLN A 171 -26.12 20.88 13.97
CA GLN A 171 -25.50 21.61 15.06
C GLN A 171 -26.44 22.69 15.63
N LYS A 172 -27.14 23.45 14.78
CA LYS A 172 -28.13 24.43 15.24
C LYS A 172 -29.27 23.80 16.05
N LEU A 173 -29.70 22.59 15.67
CA LEU A 173 -30.72 21.85 16.42
C LEU A 173 -30.18 21.37 17.78
N ILE A 174 -28.94 20.91 17.83
CA ILE A 174 -28.27 20.53 19.08
C ILE A 174 -28.15 21.75 20.00
N ASP A 175 -27.69 22.88 19.48
CA ASP A 175 -27.53 24.11 20.27
C ASP A 175 -28.88 24.57 20.85
N LYS A 176 -29.95 24.49 20.04
CA LYS A 176 -31.32 24.79 20.50
C LYS A 176 -31.77 23.83 21.61
N ALA A 177 -31.57 22.52 21.43
CA ALA A 177 -31.95 21.53 22.43
C ALA A 177 -31.14 21.69 23.73
N LEU A 178 -29.85 22.05 23.64
CA LEU A 178 -29.01 22.33 24.80
C LEU A 178 -29.49 23.56 25.57
N LEU A 179 -29.87 24.63 24.87
CA LEU A 179 -30.45 25.82 25.51
C LEU A 179 -31.77 25.49 26.22
N GLU A 180 -32.67 24.75 25.56
CA GLU A 180 -33.93 24.31 26.16
C GLU A 180 -33.68 23.40 27.38
N GLN A 181 -32.72 22.48 27.30
CA GLN A 181 -32.34 21.63 28.42
C GLN A 181 -31.78 22.44 29.59
N GLN A 182 -30.91 23.41 29.32
CA GLN A 182 -30.37 24.30 30.34
C GLN A 182 -31.48 25.10 31.03
N GLU A 183 -32.41 25.67 30.27
CA GLU A 183 -33.56 26.37 30.82
C GLU A 183 -34.39 25.45 31.75
N LYS A 184 -34.72 24.25 31.28
CA LYS A 184 -35.52 23.29 32.07
C LYS A 184 -34.81 22.82 33.33
N THR A 185 -33.51 22.56 33.28
CA THR A 185 -32.75 22.19 34.48
C THR A 185 -32.70 23.32 35.51
N THR A 186 -32.60 24.59 35.09
CA THR A 186 -32.70 25.72 36.02
C THR A 186 -34.08 25.85 36.66
N GLN A 187 -35.16 25.66 35.88
CA GLN A 187 -36.54 25.65 36.39
C GLN A 187 -36.75 24.52 37.41
N LEU A 188 -36.25 23.31 37.12
CA LEU A 188 -36.30 22.18 38.05
C LEU A 188 -35.54 22.47 39.35
N ALA A 189 -34.35 23.05 39.27
CA ALA A 189 -33.56 23.41 40.45
C ALA A 189 -34.29 24.44 41.33
N GLN A 190 -34.95 25.44 40.72
CA GLN A 190 -35.78 26.41 41.43
C GLN A 190 -36.97 25.74 42.12
N LEU A 191 -37.69 24.86 41.42
CA LEU A 191 -38.82 24.12 41.98
C LEU A 191 -38.39 23.23 43.14
N LYS A 192 -37.27 22.50 42.99
CA LYS A 192 -36.68 21.68 44.05
C LYS A 192 -36.35 22.50 45.29
N ASN A 193 -35.78 23.70 45.11
CA ASN A 193 -35.50 24.60 46.23
C ASN A 193 -36.77 25.11 46.91
N SER A 194 -37.81 25.45 46.14
CA SER A 194 -39.11 25.85 46.69
C SER A 194 -39.78 24.70 47.48
N CYS A 195 -39.73 23.47 46.96
CA CYS A 195 -40.21 22.29 47.67
C CYS A 195 -39.45 22.05 48.98
N LYS A 196 -38.11 22.15 48.97
CA LYS A 196 -37.29 22.03 50.19
C LYS A 196 -37.69 23.07 51.25
N LYS A 197 -37.89 24.33 50.85
CA LYS A 197 -38.36 25.39 51.76
C LYS A 197 -39.75 25.11 52.33
N LEU A 198 -40.64 24.58 51.51
CA LEU A 198 -42.00 24.21 51.95
C LEU A 198 -41.95 23.04 52.94
N VAL A 199 -41.15 22.01 52.67
CA VAL A 199 -40.96 20.86 53.58
C VAL A 199 -40.41 21.34 54.91
N SER A 200 -39.34 22.15 54.93
CA SER A 200 -38.79 22.68 56.19
C SER A 200 -39.82 23.51 56.96
N PHE A 201 -40.61 24.34 56.26
CA PHE A 201 -41.67 25.12 56.90
C PHE A 201 -42.75 24.23 57.54
N LEU A 202 -43.18 23.17 56.86
CA LEU A 202 -44.15 22.22 57.38
C LEU A 202 -43.60 21.42 58.56
N GLU A 203 -42.34 20.98 58.50
CA GLU A 203 -41.66 20.30 59.61
C GLU A 203 -41.59 21.20 60.86
N ASP A 204 -41.28 22.50 60.69
CA ASP A 204 -41.23 23.47 61.77
C ASP A 204 -42.61 23.71 62.42
N GLU A 205 -43.65 23.87 61.59
CA GLU A 205 -45.03 24.04 62.08
C GLU A 205 -45.58 22.78 62.77
N LEU A 206 -45.37 21.60 62.16
CA LEU A 206 -45.80 20.33 62.76
C LEU A 206 -45.03 20.03 64.05
N SER A 207 -43.73 20.32 64.10
CA SER A 207 -42.95 20.15 65.32
C SER A 207 -43.43 21.05 66.46
N ARG A 208 -43.88 22.27 66.13
CA ARG A 208 -44.53 23.19 67.09
C ARG A 208 -45.86 22.63 67.60
N ILE A 209 -46.70 22.09 66.72
CA ILE A 209 -48.02 21.55 67.11
C ILE A 209 -47.87 20.27 67.94
N CYS A 210 -46.94 19.38 67.57
CA CYS A 210 -46.79 18.07 68.18
C CYS A 210 -45.85 18.06 69.41
N ASN A 211 -45.21 19.18 69.76
CA ASN A 211 -44.20 19.29 70.83
C ASN A 211 -43.10 18.21 70.77
N ARG A 212 -42.77 17.78 69.55
CA ARG A 212 -41.74 16.78 69.24
C ARG A 212 -41.22 17.07 67.85
N GLN A 213 -39.95 16.79 67.60
CA GLN A 213 -39.37 16.88 66.27
C GLN A 213 -40.07 15.93 65.28
N VAL A 214 -40.63 16.51 64.21
CA VAL A 214 -41.27 15.81 63.10
C VAL A 214 -40.39 15.95 61.85
N GLN A 215 -40.14 14.84 61.15
CA GLN A 215 -39.50 14.82 59.84
C GLN A 215 -40.48 14.22 58.82
N ILE A 216 -40.66 14.90 57.70
CA ILE A 216 -41.50 14.45 56.60
C ILE A 216 -40.64 13.53 55.71
N THR A 217 -40.84 12.22 55.85
CA THR A 217 -40.13 11.22 55.04
C THR A 217 -40.92 10.89 53.76
N GLY A 218 -40.27 11.05 52.61
CA GLY A 218 -40.82 10.73 51.29
C GLY A 218 -39.95 11.29 50.16
N GLN A 219 -39.95 10.65 48.98
CA GLN A 219 -39.14 10.97 47.79
C GLN A 219 -39.47 12.34 47.12
N PHE A 220 -40.00 13.32 47.85
CA PHE A 220 -40.34 14.63 47.28
C PHE A 220 -39.11 15.51 46.99
N CYS A 221 -37.95 15.16 47.55
CA CYS A 221 -36.71 15.92 47.43
C CYS A 221 -35.64 15.28 46.50
N ASP A 222 -35.88 14.07 46.00
CA ASP A 222 -34.91 13.30 45.19
C ASP A 222 -35.14 13.36 43.68
N LEU A 223 -36.16 14.10 43.20
CA LEU A 223 -36.31 14.48 41.78
C LEU A 223 -35.33 15.59 41.37
#